data_AF-A0AAD6U3C9-F1
#
_entry.id   AF-A0AAD6U3C9-F1
#
_cell.length_a   1.000
_cell.length_b   1.000
_cell.length_c   1.000
_cell.angle_alpha   90.00
_cell.angle_beta   90.00
_cell.angle_gamma   90.00
#
_symmetry.space_group_name_H-M   'P 1'
#
loop_
_entity.id
_entity.type
_entity.pdbx_description
1 polymer ?
#
loop_
_entity_poly.entity_id
_entity_poly.type
_entity_poly.pdbx_seq_one_letter_code
_entity_poly.pdbx_strand_id
1 'polypeptide(L)'
;MDDTEIPDAGSANDPDESDPQFSSSRQNFPLSPIDQQWLSLYILTQRDRPICSLQAMKEFLDMPDDLATAARIEELNEQYEEDLERLYMAQAEEYMDEAEDRYYSYQEASQSGQLEEAYANWRKEDGDRQLMWRHATELTHHAYQSRLSKLSETPPTNSDFPQSIDEYRLKPKETQHRIARFLLLETEDQRDKMLTEFGWAWRQVTPLKDEFQANIEFQEELRVSMAELQHVADPRKR
;
A
#
# COMPACT_ATOMS: atom_id res chain seq x y z
N MET A 1 58.12 -4.07 -24.67
CA MET A 1 56.70 -4.41 -24.76
C MET A 1 56.47 -5.30 -23.56
N ASP A 2 56.12 -4.68 -22.44
CA ASP A 2 55.88 -5.36 -21.17
C ASP A 2 54.39 -5.70 -21.09
N ASP A 3 54.09 -6.98 -21.07
CA ASP A 3 52.77 -7.52 -20.79
C ASP A 3 52.48 -7.33 -19.30
N THR A 4 51.63 -6.35 -18.99
CA THR A 4 51.15 -6.12 -17.64
C THR A 4 49.83 -6.87 -17.48
N GLU A 5 49.89 -8.05 -16.85
CA GLU A 5 48.70 -8.81 -16.42
C GLU A 5 47.89 -7.96 -15.43
N ILE A 6 46.67 -7.60 -15.84
CA ILE A 6 45.67 -6.97 -14.96
C ILE A 6 45.05 -8.09 -14.12
N PRO A 7 45.13 -8.05 -12.78
CA PRO A 7 44.49 -9.04 -11.94
C PRO A 7 42.97 -8.93 -12.03
N ASP A 8 42.34 -10.07 -12.29
CA ASP A 8 40.90 -10.30 -12.28
C ASP A 8 40.33 -9.90 -10.91
N ALA A 9 39.62 -8.77 -10.88
CA ALA A 9 38.94 -8.28 -9.70
C ALA A 9 37.74 -9.20 -9.46
N GLY A 10 37.93 -10.16 -8.55
CA GLY A 10 36.92 -11.11 -8.14
C GLY A 10 35.58 -10.43 -7.89
N SER A 11 34.57 -10.91 -8.63
CA SER A 11 33.16 -10.57 -8.50
C SER A 11 32.77 -10.54 -7.03
N ALA A 12 32.61 -9.33 -6.49
CA ALA A 12 32.03 -9.14 -5.18
C ALA A 12 30.63 -9.77 -5.19
N ASN A 13 30.34 -10.58 -4.17
CA ASN A 13 29.05 -11.23 -3.97
C ASN A 13 27.91 -10.22 -4.13
N ASP A 14 27.17 -10.32 -5.23
CA ASP A 14 25.86 -9.70 -5.31
C ASP A 14 24.99 -10.33 -4.21
N PRO A 15 24.44 -9.54 -3.27
CA PRO A 15 23.55 -10.06 -2.25
C PRO A 15 22.30 -10.63 -2.93
N ASP A 16 22.04 -11.91 -2.67
CA ASP A 16 20.88 -12.65 -3.16
C ASP A 16 19.59 -11.95 -2.66
N GLU A 17 18.91 -11.22 -3.56
CA GLU A 17 17.63 -10.52 -3.31
C GLU A 17 16.48 -11.45 -2.89
N SER A 18 16.70 -12.77 -2.91
CA SER A 18 15.71 -13.80 -2.56
C SER A 18 15.47 -13.96 -1.05
N ASP A 19 16.23 -13.29 -0.18
CA ASP A 19 16.19 -13.56 1.26
C ASP A 19 14.97 -12.89 1.94
N PRO A 20 13.96 -13.66 2.43
CA PRO A 20 12.71 -13.12 2.96
C PRO A 20 12.87 -12.31 4.25
N GLN A 21 14.07 -12.28 4.83
CA GLN A 21 14.38 -11.42 5.98
C GLN A 21 14.50 -9.93 5.61
N PHE A 22 14.75 -9.58 4.34
CA PHE A 22 14.82 -8.17 3.91
C PHE A 22 13.45 -7.48 3.90
N SER A 23 12.36 -8.25 3.73
CA SER A 23 10.99 -7.73 3.71
C SER A 23 10.42 -7.38 5.09
N SER A 24 11.06 -7.83 6.18
CA SER A 24 10.53 -7.67 7.54
C SER A 24 11.00 -6.38 8.24
N SER A 25 11.93 -5.65 7.63
CA SER A 25 12.50 -4.41 8.18
C SER A 25 11.88 -3.15 7.58
N ARG A 26 10.56 -3.14 7.35
CA ARG A 26 9.78 -1.89 7.33
C ARG A 26 9.66 -1.33 8.76
N GLN A 27 10.80 -1.19 9.45
CA GLN A 27 10.84 -0.38 10.64
C GLN A 27 10.60 1.04 10.15
N ASN A 28 9.47 1.62 10.59
CA ASN A 28 9.19 3.04 10.45
C ASN A 28 10.27 3.80 11.21
N PHE A 29 11.45 3.96 10.61
CA PHE A 29 12.45 4.88 11.12
C PHE A 29 11.82 6.27 11.01
N PRO A 30 11.60 6.96 12.15
CA PRO A 30 11.03 8.28 12.09
C PRO A 30 12.00 9.16 11.31
N LEU A 31 11.54 9.69 10.18
CA LEU A 31 12.25 10.72 9.42
C LEU A 31 12.65 11.85 10.38
N SER A 32 13.85 12.39 10.19
CA SER A 32 14.24 13.58 10.94
C SER A 32 13.25 14.72 10.64
N PRO A 33 13.07 15.69 11.55
CA PRO A 33 12.19 16.83 11.28
C PRO A 33 12.54 17.59 10.00
N ILE A 34 13.83 17.60 9.63
CA ILE A 34 14.33 18.23 8.40
C ILE A 34 13.85 17.44 7.18
N ASP A 35 13.96 16.12 7.21
CA ASP A 35 13.52 15.26 6.09
C ASP A 35 12.00 15.33 5.91
N GLN A 36 11.23 15.43 7.00
CA GLN A 36 9.79 15.63 6.93
C GLN A 36 9.42 16.97 6.29
N GLN A 37 10.13 18.03 6.66
CA GLN A 37 9.93 19.34 6.06
C GLN A 37 10.30 19.32 4.58
N TRP A 38 11.45 18.76 4.22
CA TRP A 38 11.89 18.64 2.83
C TRP A 38 10.87 17.86 2.01
N LEU A 39 10.42 16.71 2.51
CA LEU A 39 9.41 15.88 1.86
C LEU A 39 8.09 16.64 1.67
N SER A 40 7.68 17.45 2.66
CA SER A 40 6.48 18.28 2.53
C SER A 40 6.64 19.34 1.44
N LEU A 41 7.80 19.97 1.35
CA LEU A 41 8.11 20.95 0.31
C LEU A 41 8.21 20.30 -1.07
N TYR A 42 8.84 19.14 -1.16
CA TYR A 42 8.90 18.33 -2.37
C TYR A 42 7.49 17.98 -2.85
N ILE A 43 6.63 17.49 -1.96
CA ILE A 43 5.23 17.18 -2.29
C ILE A 43 4.49 18.43 -2.77
N LEU A 44 4.67 19.58 -2.11
CA LEU A 44 3.98 20.82 -2.49
C LEU A 44 4.49 21.40 -3.82
N THR A 45 5.78 21.29 -4.11
CA THR A 45 6.39 21.88 -5.30
C THR A 45 6.24 20.99 -6.53
N GLN A 46 6.46 19.68 -6.38
CA GLN A 46 6.48 18.75 -7.49
C GLN A 46 5.11 18.14 -7.78
N ARG A 47 4.19 18.12 -6.80
CA ARG A 47 2.81 17.64 -6.99
C ARG A 47 1.78 18.75 -7.09
N ASP A 48 2.19 19.99 -7.36
CA ASP A 48 1.25 21.07 -7.67
C ASP A 48 0.59 20.78 -9.02
N ARG A 49 -0.50 19.99 -8.98
CA ARG A 49 -1.29 19.65 -10.16
C ARG A 49 -2.41 20.67 -10.28
N PRO A 50 -2.58 21.28 -11.46
CA PRO A 50 -3.69 22.19 -11.68
C PRO A 50 -5.01 21.45 -11.44
N ILE A 51 -5.89 22.08 -10.66
CA ILE A 51 -7.25 21.57 -10.45
C ILE A 51 -7.93 21.49 -11.82
N CYS A 52 -8.52 20.34 -12.14
CA CYS A 52 -9.24 20.16 -13.40
C CYS A 52 -10.29 21.27 -13.59
N SER A 53 -10.43 21.74 -14.83
CA SER A 53 -11.43 22.75 -15.14
C SER A 53 -12.84 22.25 -14.86
N LEU A 54 -13.77 23.17 -14.58
CA LEU A 54 -15.18 22.84 -14.38
C LEU A 54 -15.78 22.08 -15.58
N GLN A 55 -15.28 22.34 -16.78
CA GLN A 55 -15.73 21.66 -18.00
C GLN A 55 -15.25 20.20 -18.03
N ALA A 56 -13.97 19.96 -17.74
CA ALA A 56 -13.42 18.61 -17.66
C ALA A 56 -14.14 17.75 -16.60
N MET A 57 -14.50 18.36 -15.46
CA MET A 57 -15.31 17.66 -14.45
C MET A 57 -16.72 17.30 -14.93
N LYS A 58 -17.35 18.14 -15.77
CA LYS A 58 -18.69 17.85 -16.31
C LYS A 58 -18.63 16.73 -17.35
N GLU A 59 -17.68 16.80 -18.28
CA GLU A 59 -17.47 15.76 -19.29
C GLU A 59 -17.17 14.41 -18.62
N PHE A 60 -16.46 14.43 -17.48
CA PHE A 60 -16.22 13.24 -16.68
C PHE A 60 -17.48 12.63 -16.06
N LEU A 61 -18.43 13.46 -15.59
CA LEU A 61 -19.70 12.99 -15.01
C LEU A 61 -20.66 12.43 -16.06
N ASP A 62 -20.51 12.82 -17.33
CA ASP A 62 -21.37 12.38 -18.42
C ASP A 62 -20.89 11.06 -19.07
N MET A 63 -19.70 10.55 -18.72
CA MET A 63 -19.20 9.26 -19.19
C MET A 63 -19.89 8.08 -18.51
N PRO A 64 -20.17 6.97 -19.21
CA PRO A 64 -20.74 5.77 -18.60
C PRO A 64 -19.73 5.16 -17.61
N ASP A 65 -20.22 4.73 -16.44
CA ASP A 65 -19.42 4.37 -15.25
C ASP A 65 -18.26 3.39 -15.54
N ASP A 66 -18.47 2.39 -16.40
CA ASP A 66 -17.43 1.41 -16.75
C ASP A 66 -16.29 2.03 -17.56
N LEU A 67 -16.62 2.86 -18.56
CA LEU A 67 -15.62 3.57 -19.35
C LEU A 67 -14.96 4.69 -18.54
N ALA A 68 -15.70 5.35 -17.66
CA ALA A 68 -15.17 6.35 -16.75
C ALA A 68 -14.15 5.74 -15.77
N THR A 69 -14.41 4.55 -15.25
CA THR A 69 -13.49 3.85 -14.33
C THR A 69 -12.21 3.42 -15.05
N ALA A 70 -12.33 2.80 -16.23
CA ALA A 70 -11.18 2.40 -17.02
C ALA A 70 -10.29 3.59 -17.42
N ALA A 71 -10.91 4.66 -17.94
CA ALA A 71 -10.20 5.90 -18.28
C ALA A 71 -9.54 6.52 -17.05
N ARG A 72 -10.18 6.43 -15.87
CA ARG A 72 -9.62 6.96 -14.62
C ARG A 72 -8.44 6.15 -14.10
N ILE A 73 -8.43 4.85 -14.31
CA ILE A 73 -7.28 3.99 -13.99
C ILE A 73 -6.11 4.33 -14.94
N GLU A 74 -6.37 4.47 -16.23
CA GLU A 74 -5.34 4.86 -17.21
C GLU A 74 -4.74 6.23 -16.87
N GLU A 75 -5.58 7.24 -16.63
CA GLU A 75 -5.13 8.57 -16.16
C GLU A 75 -4.32 8.44 -14.87
N LEU A 76 -4.76 7.63 -13.90
CA LEU A 76 -4.02 7.45 -12.65
C LEU A 76 -2.63 6.81 -12.87
N ASN A 77 -2.50 5.90 -13.84
CA ASN A 77 -1.22 5.29 -14.22
C ASN A 77 -0.28 6.33 -14.84
N GLU A 78 -0.77 7.11 -15.81
CA GLU A 78 0.00 8.18 -16.42
C GLU A 78 0.47 9.19 -15.36
N GLN A 79 -0.41 9.57 -14.43
CA GLN A 79 -0.06 10.45 -13.32
C GLN A 79 1.03 9.84 -12.43
N TYR A 80 0.97 8.55 -12.15
CA TYR A 80 1.96 7.87 -11.34
C TYR A 80 3.33 7.80 -12.03
N GLU A 81 3.36 7.51 -13.32
CA GLU A 81 4.60 7.51 -14.12
C GLU A 81 5.22 8.91 -14.16
N GLU A 82 4.41 9.94 -14.37
CA GLU A 82 4.86 11.33 -14.34
C GLU A 82 5.40 11.74 -12.96
N ASP A 83 4.73 11.34 -11.87
CA ASP A 83 5.19 11.59 -10.50
C ASP A 83 6.56 10.91 -10.24
N LEU A 84 6.76 9.69 -10.74
CA LEU A 84 8.04 8.97 -10.64
C LEU A 84 9.13 9.63 -11.47
N GLU A 85 8.83 10.05 -12.70
CA GLU A 85 9.80 10.69 -13.57
C GLU A 85 10.34 11.98 -12.94
N ARG A 86 9.44 12.82 -12.41
CA ARG A 86 9.82 14.04 -11.67
C ARG A 86 10.67 13.74 -10.44
N LEU A 87 10.32 12.68 -9.71
CA LEU A 87 11.08 12.22 -8.54
C LEU A 87 12.50 11.81 -8.92
N TYR A 88 12.66 11.01 -9.98
CA TYR A 88 13.98 10.60 -10.44
C TYR A 88 14.80 11.76 -11.03
N MET A 89 14.16 12.70 -11.72
CA MET A 89 14.85 13.91 -12.19
C MET A 89 15.39 14.74 -11.01
N ALA A 90 14.57 14.97 -9.99
CA ALA A 90 15.00 15.71 -8.79
C ALA A 90 16.11 14.98 -8.04
N GLN A 91 16.02 13.65 -7.93
CA GLN A 91 17.07 12.82 -7.34
C GLN A 91 18.37 12.91 -8.14
N ALA A 92 18.30 12.88 -9.47
CA ALA A 92 19.47 12.99 -10.33
C ALA A 92 20.13 14.37 -10.23
N GLU A 93 19.34 15.45 -10.16
CA GLU A 93 19.83 16.81 -9.96
C GLU A 93 20.58 16.94 -8.62
N GLU A 94 19.97 16.50 -7.51
CA GLU A 94 20.62 16.53 -6.19
C GLU A 94 21.90 15.67 -6.16
N TYR A 95 21.89 14.52 -6.83
CA TYR A 95 23.08 13.67 -6.95
C TYR A 95 24.23 14.38 -7.68
N MET A 96 23.92 15.12 -8.75
CA MET A 96 24.92 15.85 -9.52
C MET A 96 25.50 17.01 -8.71
N ASP A 97 24.66 17.81 -8.06
CA ASP A 97 25.09 18.90 -7.19
C ASP A 97 26.00 18.37 -6.07
N GLU A 98 25.59 17.27 -5.44
CA GLU A 98 26.39 16.63 -4.40
C GLU A 98 27.72 16.07 -4.91
N ALA A 99 27.74 15.51 -6.12
CA ALA A 99 28.97 15.03 -6.72
C ALA A 99 29.97 16.18 -6.97
N GLU A 100 29.48 17.35 -7.37
CA GLU A 100 30.29 18.56 -7.49
C GLU A 100 30.80 19.05 -6.13
N ASP A 101 29.93 19.12 -5.12
CA ASP A 101 30.32 19.52 -3.76
C ASP A 101 31.37 18.57 -3.16
N ARG A 102 31.22 17.25 -3.36
CA ARG A 102 32.24 16.25 -2.98
C ARG A 102 33.55 16.47 -3.71
N TYR A 103 33.51 16.82 -4.98
CA TYR A 103 34.73 17.08 -5.75
C TYR A 103 35.51 18.27 -5.20
N TYR A 104 34.84 19.38 -4.92
CA TYR A 104 35.49 20.58 -4.37
C TYR A 104 35.97 20.37 -2.93
N SER A 105 35.16 19.74 -2.08
CA SER A 105 35.53 19.44 -0.70
C SER A 105 36.65 18.40 -0.60
N TYR A 106 36.72 17.43 -1.51
CA TYR A 106 37.86 16.52 -1.64
C TYR A 106 39.17 17.26 -1.88
N GLN A 107 39.16 18.23 -2.81
CA GLN A 107 40.35 19.01 -3.12
C GLN A 107 40.85 19.83 -1.91
N GLU A 108 39.93 20.39 -1.13
CA GLU A 108 40.25 21.13 0.10
C GLU A 108 40.75 20.19 1.21
N ALA A 109 40.05 19.09 1.47
CA ALA A 109 40.42 18.12 2.51
C ALA A 109 41.76 17.43 2.24
N SER A 110 42.10 17.23 0.96
CA SER A 110 43.41 16.72 0.55
C SER A 110 44.54 17.68 0.92
N GLN A 111 44.31 19.00 0.82
CA GLN A 111 45.30 20.01 1.18
C GLN A 111 45.43 20.19 2.69
N SER A 112 44.32 20.03 3.44
CA SER A 112 44.32 20.18 4.91
C SER A 112 44.75 18.92 5.67
N GLY A 113 44.82 17.77 5.00
CA GLY A 113 45.13 16.48 5.62
C GLY A 113 43.96 15.86 6.39
N GLN A 114 42.73 16.34 6.17
CA GLN A 114 41.51 15.88 6.85
C GLN A 114 40.65 14.93 6.00
N LEU A 115 41.27 14.27 5.02
CA LEU A 115 40.57 13.49 4.00
C LEU A 115 39.71 12.35 4.58
N GLU A 116 40.20 11.65 5.60
CA GLU A 116 39.49 10.51 6.20
C GLU A 116 38.20 10.93 6.92
N GLU A 117 38.21 12.07 7.60
CA GLU A 117 37.03 12.64 8.26
C GLU A 117 35.98 13.07 7.23
N ALA A 118 36.41 13.72 6.13
CA ALA A 118 35.52 14.09 5.04
C ALA A 118 34.81 12.86 4.43
N TYR A 119 35.54 11.78 4.13
CA TYR A 119 34.94 10.54 3.62
C TYR A 119 33.99 9.86 4.59
N ALA A 120 34.25 9.94 5.90
CA ALA A 120 33.35 9.40 6.91
C ALA A 120 32.02 10.19 6.95
N ASN A 121 32.09 11.51 6.84
CA ASN A 121 30.92 12.38 6.79
C ASN A 121 30.10 12.14 5.53
N TRP A 122 30.72 12.10 4.35
CA TRP A 122 30.00 11.85 3.08
C TRP A 122 29.27 10.52 3.10
N ARG A 123 29.88 9.45 3.61
CA ARG A 123 29.21 8.13 3.70
C ARG A 123 27.96 8.17 4.58
N LYS A 124 28.00 8.95 5.66
CA LYS A 124 26.85 9.10 6.54
C LYS A 124 25.74 9.89 5.85
N GLU A 125 26.08 11.03 5.25
CA GLU A 125 25.13 11.89 4.55
C GLU A 125 24.51 11.22 3.32
N ASP A 126 25.27 10.38 2.61
CA ASP A 126 24.77 9.57 1.49
C ASP A 126 23.72 8.56 1.95
N GLY A 127 23.95 7.90 3.09
CA GLY A 127 22.99 6.98 3.69
C GLY A 127 21.68 7.67 4.11
N ASP A 128 21.78 8.83 4.76
CA ASP A 128 20.61 9.62 5.18
C ASP A 128 19.78 10.07 3.96
N ARG A 129 20.45 10.50 2.89
CA ARG A 129 19.77 10.90 1.64
C ARG A 129 19.13 9.75 0.88
N GLN A 130 19.82 8.62 0.76
CA GLN A 130 19.23 7.42 0.14
C GLN A 130 17.95 6.99 0.87
N LEU A 131 17.93 7.07 2.20
CA LEU A 131 16.76 6.75 3.00
C LEU A 131 15.59 7.71 2.70
N MET A 132 15.87 9.01 2.58
CA MET A 132 14.87 10.02 2.21
C MET A 132 14.25 9.73 0.84
N TRP A 133 15.07 9.49 -0.19
CA TRP A 133 14.59 9.21 -1.55
C TRP A 133 13.78 7.91 -1.63
N ARG A 134 14.21 6.88 -0.90
CA ARG A 134 13.43 5.65 -0.73
C ARG A 134 12.06 5.93 -0.13
N HIS A 135 11.99 6.73 0.94
CA HIS A 135 10.73 7.08 1.58
C HIS A 135 9.81 7.89 0.64
N ALA A 136 10.36 8.85 -0.10
CA ALA A 136 9.59 9.61 -1.09
C ALA A 136 9.00 8.72 -2.20
N THR A 137 9.78 7.73 -2.66
CA THR A 137 9.34 6.72 -3.63
C THR A 137 8.22 5.86 -3.05
N GLU A 138 8.43 5.32 -1.85
CA GLU A 138 7.44 4.47 -1.15
C GLU A 138 6.12 5.20 -0.90
N LEU A 139 6.16 6.49 -0.54
CA LEU A 139 4.97 7.31 -0.37
C LEU A 139 4.22 7.55 -1.68
N THR A 140 4.96 7.82 -2.76
CA THR A 140 4.37 8.04 -4.09
C THR A 140 3.65 6.77 -4.55
N HIS A 141 4.30 5.63 -4.39
CA HIS A 141 3.74 4.32 -4.67
C HIS A 141 2.53 3.99 -3.78
N HIS A 142 2.61 4.23 -2.46
CA HIS A 142 1.49 3.97 -1.55
C HIS A 142 0.27 4.85 -1.88
N ALA A 143 0.49 6.12 -2.22
CA ALA A 143 -0.57 7.03 -2.62
C ALA A 143 -1.26 6.57 -3.91
N TYR A 144 -0.47 6.09 -4.88
CA TYR A 144 -0.98 5.47 -6.11
C TYR A 144 -1.80 4.21 -5.81
N GLN A 145 -1.24 3.26 -5.05
CA GLN A 145 -1.95 2.03 -4.66
C GLN A 145 -3.26 2.30 -3.92
N SER A 146 -3.27 3.27 -3.00
CA SER A 146 -4.46 3.65 -2.24
C SER A 146 -5.56 4.28 -3.11
N ARG A 147 -5.19 4.93 -4.22
CA ARG A 147 -6.14 5.48 -5.20
C ARG A 147 -6.62 4.37 -6.12
N LEU A 148 -5.70 3.55 -6.61
CA LEU A 148 -5.99 2.42 -7.47
C LEU A 148 -6.95 1.46 -6.78
N SER A 149 -6.73 1.13 -5.50
CA SER A 149 -7.62 0.25 -4.75
C SER A 149 -9.05 0.78 -4.70
N LYS A 150 -9.25 2.08 -4.45
CA LYS A 150 -10.57 2.73 -4.43
C LYS A 150 -11.27 2.73 -5.79
N LEU A 151 -10.50 2.70 -6.88
CA LEU A 151 -10.99 2.69 -8.26
C LEU A 151 -11.24 1.27 -8.77
N SER A 152 -10.39 0.32 -8.37
CA SER A 152 -10.47 -1.09 -8.73
C SER A 152 -11.40 -1.89 -7.82
N GLU A 153 -11.75 -1.34 -6.66
CA GLU A 153 -12.81 -1.87 -5.82
C GLU A 153 -14.12 -1.75 -6.61
N THR A 154 -14.38 -2.76 -7.45
CA THR A 154 -15.73 -3.31 -7.53
C THR A 154 -16.20 -3.46 -6.08
N PRO A 155 -17.41 -2.99 -5.71
CA PRO A 155 -17.92 -3.16 -4.36
C PRO A 155 -17.61 -4.59 -3.95
N PRO A 156 -16.99 -4.82 -2.78
CA PRO A 156 -16.32 -6.07 -2.50
C PRO A 156 -17.23 -7.20 -2.94
N THR A 157 -16.71 -8.17 -3.71
CA THR A 157 -17.49 -9.34 -4.14
C THR A 157 -18.01 -10.18 -2.94
N ASN A 158 -17.68 -9.75 -1.72
CA ASN A 158 -18.21 -10.18 -0.43
C ASN A 158 -19.28 -9.25 0.19
N SER A 159 -19.72 -8.20 -0.51
CA SER A 159 -20.79 -7.28 -0.10
C SER A 159 -22.19 -7.84 -0.37
N ASP A 160 -22.28 -8.91 -1.16
CA ASP A 160 -23.53 -9.59 -1.43
C ASP A 160 -23.86 -10.51 -0.26
N PHE A 161 -24.48 -9.91 0.75
CA PHE A 161 -25.24 -10.65 1.75
C PHE A 161 -26.31 -11.47 1.03
N PRO A 162 -26.34 -12.81 1.19
CA PRO A 162 -27.23 -13.67 0.43
C PRO A 162 -28.68 -13.34 0.75
N GLN A 163 -29.52 -13.30 -0.27
CA GLN A 163 -30.94 -12.98 -0.11
C GLN A 163 -31.77 -14.19 0.32
N SER A 164 -31.23 -15.41 0.15
CA SER A 164 -31.90 -16.66 0.51
C SER A 164 -30.96 -17.69 1.14
N ILE A 165 -31.54 -18.69 1.82
CA ILE A 165 -30.80 -19.83 2.39
C ILE A 165 -30.00 -20.60 1.32
N ASP A 166 -30.55 -20.77 0.12
CA ASP A 166 -29.86 -21.47 -0.96
C ASP A 166 -28.64 -20.70 -1.44
N GLU A 167 -28.77 -19.38 -1.56
CA GLU A 167 -27.64 -18.51 -1.92
C GLU A 167 -26.55 -18.54 -0.84
N TYR A 168 -26.95 -18.54 0.44
CA TYR A 168 -26.02 -18.70 1.57
C TYR A 168 -25.18 -19.99 1.44
N ARG A 169 -25.80 -21.11 1.09
CA ARG A 169 -25.10 -22.41 0.94
C ARG A 169 -24.11 -22.43 -0.22
N LEU A 170 -24.29 -21.58 -1.24
CA LEU A 170 -23.37 -21.45 -2.38
C LEU A 170 -22.16 -20.56 -2.08
N LYS A 171 -22.21 -19.70 -1.05
CA LYS A 171 -21.10 -18.82 -0.68
C LYS A 171 -19.91 -19.62 -0.13
N PRO A 172 -18.67 -19.09 -0.23
CA PRO A 172 -17.52 -19.75 0.37
C PRO A 172 -17.69 -19.85 1.89
N LYS A 173 -17.11 -20.91 2.49
CA LYS A 173 -17.22 -21.19 3.92
C LYS A 173 -16.91 -19.96 4.78
N GLU A 174 -15.85 -19.21 4.48
CA GLU A 174 -15.50 -18.03 5.27
C GLU A 174 -16.63 -16.99 5.33
N THR A 175 -17.29 -16.72 4.19
CA THR A 175 -18.42 -15.80 4.10
C THR A 175 -19.64 -16.36 4.84
N GLN A 176 -19.90 -17.66 4.72
CA GLN A 176 -20.94 -18.35 5.49
C GLN A 176 -20.76 -18.13 7.00
N HIS A 177 -19.55 -18.27 7.52
CA HIS A 177 -19.29 -18.07 8.95
C HIS A 177 -19.46 -16.62 9.40
N ARG A 178 -19.07 -15.65 8.58
CA ARG A 178 -19.30 -14.23 8.88
C ARG A 178 -20.80 -13.94 8.97
N ILE A 179 -21.59 -14.46 8.04
CA ILE A 179 -23.05 -14.31 8.02
C ILE A 179 -23.70 -15.06 9.18
N ALA A 180 -23.28 -16.29 9.47
CA ALA A 180 -23.75 -17.09 10.59
C ALA A 180 -23.52 -16.37 11.93
N ARG A 181 -22.31 -15.84 12.13
CA ARG A 181 -21.97 -15.01 13.28
C ARG A 181 -22.90 -13.83 13.38
N PHE A 182 -23.10 -13.09 12.28
CA PHE A 182 -23.99 -11.94 12.25
C PHE A 182 -25.44 -12.29 12.67
N LEU A 183 -26.01 -13.37 12.14
CA LEU A 183 -27.37 -13.81 12.44
C LEU A 183 -27.52 -14.26 13.90
N LEU A 184 -26.48 -14.87 14.47
CA LEU A 184 -26.48 -15.38 15.85
C LEU A 184 -26.17 -14.31 16.92
N LEU A 185 -25.69 -13.11 16.55
CA LEU A 185 -25.49 -12.02 17.52
C LEU A 185 -26.82 -11.61 18.14
N GLU A 186 -26.91 -11.53 19.46
CA GLU A 186 -28.15 -11.14 20.17
C GLU A 186 -28.32 -9.62 20.29
N THR A 187 -27.21 -8.87 20.24
CA THR A 187 -27.21 -7.41 20.46
C THR A 187 -27.21 -6.66 19.13
N GLU A 188 -28.18 -5.75 18.94
CA GLU A 188 -28.26 -4.91 17.73
C GLU A 188 -27.01 -4.02 17.55
N ASP A 189 -26.42 -3.48 18.64
CA ASP A 189 -25.17 -2.70 18.57
C ASP A 189 -23.99 -3.47 17.95
N GLN A 190 -23.93 -4.79 18.16
CA GLN A 190 -22.88 -5.64 17.57
C GLN A 190 -23.17 -5.95 16.10
N ARG A 191 -24.45 -6.05 15.74
CA ARG A 191 -24.88 -6.19 14.34
C ARG A 191 -24.56 -4.93 13.56
N ASP A 192 -24.87 -3.74 14.08
CA ASP A 192 -24.56 -2.46 13.43
C ASP A 192 -23.05 -2.25 13.20
N LYS A 193 -22.22 -2.69 14.15
CA LYS A 193 -20.77 -2.74 13.97
C LYS A 193 -20.37 -3.65 12.82
N MET A 194 -20.94 -4.85 12.74
CA MET A 194 -20.68 -5.77 11.63
C MET A 194 -21.20 -5.23 10.29
N LEU A 195 -22.37 -4.56 10.25
CA LEU A 195 -22.86 -3.91 9.02
C LEU A 195 -21.86 -2.87 8.51
N THR A 196 -21.31 -2.07 9.42
CA THR A 196 -20.29 -1.05 9.10
C THR A 196 -18.96 -1.68 8.69
N GLU A 197 -18.50 -2.70 9.42
CA GLU A 197 -17.23 -3.39 9.20
C GLU A 197 -17.21 -4.15 7.86
N PHE A 198 -18.31 -4.84 7.54
CA PHE A 198 -18.43 -5.64 6.31
C PHE A 198 -19.11 -4.89 5.16
N GLY A 199 -19.53 -3.64 5.37
CA GLY A 199 -20.16 -2.81 4.35
C GLY A 199 -21.54 -3.30 3.90
N TRP A 200 -22.27 -4.03 4.75
CA TRP A 200 -23.59 -4.56 4.41
C TRP A 200 -24.69 -3.51 4.62
N ALA A 201 -25.57 -3.34 3.64
CA ALA A 201 -26.73 -2.48 3.80
C ALA A 201 -27.86 -3.21 4.54
N TRP A 202 -28.53 -2.54 5.49
CA TRP A 202 -29.66 -3.10 6.26
C TRP A 202 -30.72 -3.78 5.37
N ARG A 203 -30.97 -3.19 4.18
CA ARG A 203 -31.94 -3.72 3.19
C ARG A 203 -31.54 -5.07 2.61
N GLN A 204 -30.25 -5.34 2.44
CA GLN A 204 -29.76 -6.62 1.91
C GLN A 204 -29.88 -7.74 2.94
N VAL A 205 -29.82 -7.39 4.22
CA VAL A 205 -29.77 -8.33 5.34
C VAL A 205 -31.16 -8.76 5.81
N THR A 206 -32.16 -7.92 5.57
CA THR A 206 -33.54 -8.13 6.05
C THR A 206 -34.15 -9.46 5.55
N PRO A 207 -34.06 -9.84 4.25
CA PRO A 207 -34.70 -11.06 3.74
C PRO A 207 -34.22 -12.34 4.44
N LEU A 208 -32.91 -12.52 4.56
CA LEU A 208 -32.34 -13.70 5.20
C LEU A 208 -32.51 -13.66 6.73
N LYS A 209 -32.56 -12.47 7.35
CA LYS A 209 -32.91 -12.33 8.77
C LYS A 209 -34.34 -12.82 9.03
N ASP A 210 -35.27 -12.49 8.14
CA ASP A 210 -36.66 -12.93 8.23
C ASP A 210 -36.78 -14.45 7.98
N GLU A 211 -36.08 -14.99 6.97
CA GLU A 211 -36.02 -16.45 6.73
C GLU A 211 -35.39 -17.21 7.90
N PHE A 212 -34.34 -16.65 8.52
CA PHE A 212 -33.69 -17.21 9.70
C PHE A 212 -34.64 -17.26 10.91
N GLN A 213 -35.48 -16.24 11.09
CA GLN A 213 -36.49 -16.25 12.17
C GLN A 213 -37.61 -17.27 11.90
N ALA A 214 -37.97 -17.47 10.63
CA ALA A 214 -39.05 -18.38 10.24
C ALA A 214 -38.63 -19.87 10.28
N ASN A 215 -37.37 -20.19 9.98
CA ASN A 215 -36.91 -21.58 9.81
C ASN A 215 -36.02 -22.06 10.97
N ILE A 216 -36.58 -22.91 11.84
CA ILE A 216 -35.87 -23.49 12.99
C ILE A 216 -34.72 -24.41 12.55
N GLU A 217 -34.89 -25.16 11.46
CA GLU A 217 -33.86 -26.10 10.96
C GLU A 217 -32.59 -25.34 10.56
N PHE A 218 -32.76 -24.18 9.91
CA PHE A 218 -31.65 -23.33 9.51
C PHE A 218 -30.93 -22.71 10.73
N GLN A 219 -31.65 -22.38 11.80
CA GLN A 219 -31.03 -21.90 13.04
C GLN A 219 -30.14 -22.96 13.68
N GLU A 220 -30.58 -24.22 13.68
CA GLU A 220 -29.78 -25.33 14.21
C GLU A 220 -28.55 -25.59 13.35
N GLU A 221 -28.69 -25.58 12.01
CA GLU A 221 -27.58 -25.68 11.06
C GLU A 221 -26.48 -24.64 11.35
N LEU A 222 -26.86 -23.37 11.54
CA LEU A 222 -25.92 -22.28 11.83
C LEU A 222 -25.25 -22.41 13.21
N ARG A 223 -25.96 -22.92 14.22
CA ARG A 223 -25.37 -23.19 15.55
C ARG A 223 -24.33 -24.31 15.47
N VAL A 224 -24.62 -25.37 14.70
CA VAL A 224 -23.68 -26.48 14.49
C VAL A 224 -22.45 -26.00 13.73
N SER A 225 -22.62 -25.25 12.63
CA SER A 225 -21.48 -24.75 11.85
C SER A 225 -20.56 -23.83 12.66
N MET A 226 -21.13 -23.01 13.55
CA MET A 226 -20.35 -22.17 14.47
C MET A 226 -19.62 -22.97 15.56
N ALA A 227 -20.26 -24.02 16.09
CA ALA A 227 -19.64 -24.90 17.08
C ALA A 227 -18.46 -25.71 16.49
N GLU A 228 -18.60 -26.22 15.27
CA GLU A 228 -17.54 -26.96 14.58
C GLU A 228 -16.26 -26.13 14.43
N LEU A 229 -16.37 -24.84 14.11
CA LEU A 229 -15.20 -23.96 14.01
C LEU A 229 -14.58 -23.59 15.35
N GLN A 230 -15.38 -23.41 16.40
CA GLN A 230 -14.84 -23.15 17.75
C GLN A 230 -14.01 -24.33 18.24
N HIS A 231 -14.29 -25.55 17.77
CA HIS A 231 -13.49 -26.73 18.06
C HIS A 231 -12.19 -26.84 17.24
N VAL A 232 -12.06 -26.14 16.11
CA VAL A 232 -10.84 -26.12 15.28
C VAL A 232 -9.85 -25.04 15.75
N ALA A 233 -10.32 -24.00 16.44
CA ALA A 233 -9.49 -22.93 16.97
C ALA A 233 -8.99 -23.24 18.40
N ASP A 234 -7.89 -24.00 18.51
CA ASP A 234 -6.73 -23.70 19.40
C ASP A 234 -5.93 -24.97 19.79
N PRO A 235 -4.94 -25.42 18.98
CA PRO A 235 -4.02 -26.48 19.36
C PRO A 235 -2.96 -26.07 20.40
N ARG A 236 -2.95 -24.81 20.89
CA ARG A 236 -1.95 -24.31 21.87
C ARG A 236 -2.47 -24.24 23.30
N LYS A 237 -3.69 -24.72 23.56
CA LYS A 237 -4.30 -24.83 24.91
C LYS A 237 -4.23 -26.24 25.53
N ARG A 238 -3.36 -27.12 25.03
CA ARG A 238 -3.06 -28.42 25.65
C ARG A 238 -1.71 -28.43 26.32
#